data_AF-A0A924V4I9-F1
#
_entry.id   AF-A0A924V4I9-F1
#
_cell.length_a   1.000
_cell.length_b   1.000
_cell.length_c   1.000
_cell.angle_alpha   90.00
_cell.angle_beta   90.00
_cell.angle_gamma   90.00
#
_symmetry.space_group_name_H-M   'P 1'
#
loop_
_entity.id
_entity.type
_entity.pdbx_description
1 polymer ?
#
loop_
_entity_poly.entity_id
_entity_poly.type
_entity_poly.pdbx_seq_one_letter_code
_entity_poly.pdbx_strand_id
1 'polypeptide(L)'
;MGILIWFWLTSLETTPDNTSEVKSKTPPTLPTTETISSAIANDIIIQQSQSVTAAAQAISTKPIEGIISGRPDFISEIEWQSLRLVAQRNQNPAQELTRLVSNMRFNKQMEIWQSLANSADQTQRHALANQLLNDIPNAVSNQAIDQIEAQRSQSELVTDLIKDPNTRKNRIAKEALRIGVKLDIQESP
;
A
#
# COMPACT_ATOMS: atom_id res chain seq x y z
N MET A 1 -57.67 25.84 -26.07
CA MET A 1 -58.85 25.34 -25.32
C MET A 1 -59.12 23.93 -25.81
N GLY A 2 -59.36 22.89 -25.05
CA GLY A 2 -59.60 22.66 -23.64
C GLY A 2 -59.76 21.14 -23.49
N ILE A 3 -59.46 20.64 -22.30
CA ILE A 3 -59.37 19.24 -21.86
C ILE A 3 -60.69 18.47 -22.12
N LEU A 4 -60.65 17.13 -22.29
CA LEU A 4 -61.30 16.15 -21.40
C LEU A 4 -61.14 14.69 -21.89
N ILE A 5 -60.48 13.91 -21.02
CA ILE A 5 -60.38 12.46 -20.97
C ILE A 5 -61.74 11.89 -20.58
N TRP A 6 -62.22 10.81 -21.22
CA TRP A 6 -63.09 9.84 -20.52
C TRP A 6 -62.80 8.40 -20.99
N PHE A 7 -62.37 7.60 -20.01
CA PHE A 7 -62.32 6.14 -19.98
C PHE A 7 -63.68 5.51 -20.30
N TRP A 8 -63.69 4.30 -20.87
CA TRP A 8 -64.69 3.29 -20.49
C TRP A 8 -64.10 1.86 -20.48
N LEU A 9 -64.56 1.13 -19.47
CA LEU A 9 -64.10 -0.13 -18.89
C LEU A 9 -65.29 -1.10 -18.93
N THR A 10 -65.12 -2.36 -19.35
CA THR A 10 -66.07 -3.46 -19.05
C THR A 10 -65.47 -4.78 -19.53
N SER A 11 -65.57 -5.92 -18.86
CA SER A 11 -65.86 -6.29 -17.47
C SER A 11 -65.41 -7.75 -17.31
N LEU A 12 -65.07 -8.14 -16.09
CA LEU A 12 -64.54 -9.45 -15.71
C LEU A 12 -65.64 -10.51 -15.56
N GLU A 13 -65.30 -11.76 -15.86
CA GLU A 13 -65.94 -13.01 -15.41
C GLU A 13 -64.95 -14.14 -15.78
N THR A 14 -64.48 -15.08 -14.96
CA THR A 14 -64.91 -15.69 -13.70
C THR A 14 -63.70 -16.37 -13.02
N THR A 15 -63.70 -16.48 -11.70
CA THR A 15 -62.89 -17.44 -10.89
C THR A 15 -63.86 -18.43 -10.23
N PRO A 16 -63.49 -19.70 -9.97
CA PRO A 16 -62.76 -20.09 -8.75
C PRO A 16 -61.68 -21.18 -9.01
N ASP A 17 -60.46 -21.06 -8.48
CA ASP A 17 -59.99 -21.51 -7.16
C ASP A 17 -59.10 -22.77 -7.28
N ASN A 18 -57.79 -22.61 -7.08
CA ASN A 18 -57.03 -23.33 -6.05
C ASN A 18 -55.55 -22.89 -6.07
N THR A 19 -55.23 -22.03 -5.11
CA THR A 19 -53.98 -21.87 -4.35
C THR A 19 -52.71 -22.60 -4.83
N SER A 20 -51.71 -21.83 -5.31
CA SER A 20 -50.30 -21.85 -4.83
C SER A 20 -49.45 -20.79 -5.53
N GLU A 21 -49.42 -19.60 -4.93
CA GLU A 21 -48.24 -18.82 -4.52
C GLU A 21 -46.94 -18.76 -5.38
N VAL A 22 -46.80 -17.63 -6.10
CA VAL A 22 -45.66 -16.66 -6.16
C VAL A 22 -44.18 -17.14 -6.30
N LYS A 23 -43.56 -16.85 -7.47
CA LYS A 23 -42.50 -15.81 -7.63
C LYS A 23 -41.99 -15.71 -9.08
N SER A 24 -42.32 -14.59 -9.72
CA SER A 24 -41.81 -14.17 -11.02
C SER A 24 -40.29 -13.98 -11.00
N LYS A 25 -39.57 -14.67 -11.89
CA LYS A 25 -38.17 -14.36 -12.21
C LYS A 25 -38.12 -13.15 -13.14
N THR A 26 -37.73 -12.00 -12.61
CA THR A 26 -37.31 -10.83 -13.41
C THR A 26 -36.02 -11.17 -14.16
N PRO A 27 -35.86 -10.81 -15.45
CA PRO A 27 -34.58 -10.94 -16.15
C PRO A 27 -33.47 -10.11 -15.46
N PRO A 28 -32.22 -10.58 -15.37
CA PRO A 28 -31.14 -9.80 -14.78
C PRO A 28 -30.87 -8.56 -15.64
N THR A 29 -31.05 -7.37 -15.05
CA THR A 29 -30.58 -6.11 -15.62
C THR A 29 -29.06 -6.14 -15.68
N LEU A 30 -28.50 -6.15 -16.90
CA LEU A 30 -27.06 -6.01 -17.12
C LEU A 30 -26.61 -4.66 -16.54
N PRO A 31 -25.56 -4.63 -15.70
CA PRO A 31 -25.04 -3.37 -15.17
C PRO A 31 -24.51 -2.50 -16.32
N THR A 32 -24.91 -1.23 -16.33
CA THR A 32 -24.39 -0.22 -17.26
C THR A 32 -22.89 0.00 -17.06
N THR A 33 -22.18 0.39 -18.12
CA THR A 33 -20.72 0.63 -18.13
C THR A 33 -20.26 1.59 -17.03
N GLU A 34 -21.08 2.57 -16.64
CA GLU A 34 -20.79 3.50 -15.54
C GLU A 34 -20.80 2.81 -14.15
N THR A 35 -21.70 1.84 -13.95
CA THR A 35 -21.76 1.04 -12.72
C THR A 35 -20.55 0.10 -12.61
N ILE A 36 -20.08 -0.44 -13.73
CA ILE A 36 -18.88 -1.28 -13.78
C ILE A 36 -17.62 -0.44 -13.51
N SER A 37 -17.51 0.74 -14.11
CA SER A 37 -16.37 1.64 -13.92
C SER A 37 -16.24 2.11 -12.46
N SER A 38 -17.37 2.47 -11.83
CA SER A 38 -17.39 2.87 -10.42
C SER A 38 -17.12 1.71 -9.45
N ALA A 39 -17.63 0.51 -9.72
CA ALA A 39 -17.32 -0.68 -8.92
C ALA A 39 -15.82 -1.03 -8.98
N ILE A 40 -15.22 -1.04 -10.17
CA ILE A 40 -13.78 -1.28 -10.35
C ILE A 40 -12.95 -0.22 -9.61
N ALA A 41 -13.33 1.06 -9.70
CA ALA A 41 -12.64 2.13 -8.98
C ALA A 41 -12.68 1.94 -7.45
N ASN A 42 -13.84 1.55 -6.91
CA ASN A 42 -13.99 1.29 -5.48
C ASN A 42 -13.16 0.09 -5.02
N ASP A 43 -13.14 -1.01 -5.79
CA ASP A 43 -12.35 -2.19 -5.47
C ASP A 43 -10.85 -1.89 -5.44
N ILE A 44 -10.37 -1.06 -6.37
CA ILE A 44 -8.97 -0.61 -6.40
C ILE A 44 -8.62 0.19 -5.13
N ILE A 45 -9.49 1.11 -4.72
CA ILE A 45 -9.28 1.92 -3.51
C ILE A 45 -9.24 1.03 -2.27
N ILE A 46 -10.17 0.08 -2.15
CA ILE A 46 -10.22 -0.88 -1.04
C ILE A 46 -8.90 -1.66 -1.00
N GLN A 47 -8.48 -2.21 -2.14
CA GLN A 47 -7.26 -3.00 -2.21
C GLN A 47 -6.01 -2.17 -1.86
N GLN A 48 -5.94 -0.92 -2.32
CA GLN A 48 -4.83 -0.05 -1.98
C GLN A 48 -4.81 0.23 -0.47
N SER A 49 -5.96 0.52 0.14
CA SER A 49 -6.05 0.75 1.60
C SER A 49 -5.64 -0.48 2.42
N GLN A 50 -6.02 -1.68 1.96
CA GLN A 50 -5.62 -2.94 2.59
C GLN A 50 -4.12 -3.15 2.49
N SER A 51 -3.51 -2.85 1.33
CA SER A 51 -2.07 -2.96 1.13
C SER A 51 -1.27 -2.03 2.04
N VAL A 52 -1.75 -0.80 2.28
CA VAL A 52 -1.15 0.16 3.20
C VAL A 52 -1.30 -0.32 4.65
N THR A 53 -2.46 -0.85 5.01
CA THR A 53 -2.69 -1.43 6.33
C THR A 53 -1.77 -2.63 6.58
N ALA A 54 -1.59 -3.49 5.57
CA ALA A 54 -0.66 -4.62 5.65
C ALA A 54 0.81 -4.16 5.75
N ALA A 55 1.20 -3.09 5.04
CA ALA A 55 2.53 -2.48 5.18
C ALA A 55 2.75 -1.92 6.60
N ALA A 56 1.71 -1.33 7.21
CA ALA A 56 1.73 -0.85 8.59
C ALA A 56 1.76 -2.02 9.59
N GLN A 57 1.12 -3.15 9.31
CA GLN A 57 1.14 -4.32 10.19
C GLN A 57 2.42 -5.16 10.04
N ALA A 58 3.16 -4.97 8.94
CA ALA A 58 4.49 -5.53 8.75
C ALA A 58 5.56 -4.93 9.70
N ILE A 59 5.15 -4.21 10.74
CA ILE A 59 5.99 -3.62 11.81
C ILE A 59 6.74 -4.68 12.67
N SER A 60 6.79 -5.94 12.25
CA SER A 60 7.64 -6.97 12.88
C SER A 60 8.00 -8.12 11.94
N THR A 61 7.79 -7.97 10.62
CA THR A 61 8.16 -9.02 9.67
C THR A 61 9.63 -8.89 9.27
N LYS A 62 10.30 -10.04 9.16
CA LYS A 62 11.69 -10.12 8.70
C LYS A 62 11.83 -9.37 7.37
N PRO A 63 12.95 -8.66 7.12
CA PRO A 63 13.22 -8.09 5.81
C PRO A 63 13.03 -9.14 4.71
N ILE A 64 12.62 -8.68 3.53
CA ILE A 64 12.45 -9.56 2.37
C ILE A 64 13.83 -10.09 1.99
N GLU A 65 13.97 -11.40 2.10
CA GLU A 65 15.18 -12.14 1.77
C GLU A 65 14.84 -13.22 0.73
N GLY A 66 15.65 -13.31 -0.34
CA GLY A 66 15.49 -14.32 -1.37
C GLY A 66 14.46 -13.98 -2.45
N ILE A 67 14.30 -14.90 -3.41
CA ILE A 67 13.48 -14.70 -4.60
C ILE A 67 11.99 -14.71 -4.25
N ILE A 68 11.28 -13.66 -4.67
CA ILE A 68 9.83 -13.59 -4.53
C ILE A 68 9.13 -14.36 -5.65
N SER A 69 8.28 -15.32 -5.27
CA SER A 69 7.49 -16.13 -6.19
C SER A 69 6.00 -15.76 -6.24
N GLY A 70 5.51 -14.98 -5.28
CA GLY A 70 4.09 -14.60 -5.17
C GLY A 70 3.88 -13.17 -4.68
N ARG A 71 2.67 -12.64 -4.85
CA ARG A 71 2.31 -11.28 -4.44
C ARG A 71 2.27 -11.17 -2.91
N PRO A 72 3.03 -10.26 -2.30
CA PRO A 72 2.89 -9.96 -0.87
C PRO A 72 1.59 -9.19 -0.56
N ASP A 73 1.06 -9.34 0.65
CA ASP A 73 -0.19 -8.69 1.07
C ASP A 73 -0.13 -7.16 1.10
N PHE A 74 1.07 -6.60 1.29
CA PHE A 74 1.28 -5.15 1.24
C PHE A 74 1.39 -4.59 -0.18
N ILE A 75 1.13 -5.39 -1.22
CA ILE A 75 1.14 -4.99 -2.62
C ILE A 75 -0.25 -5.26 -3.22
N SER A 76 -0.87 -4.25 -3.83
CA SER A 76 -2.12 -4.40 -4.55
C SER A 76 -1.93 -5.15 -5.87
N GLU A 77 -2.99 -5.66 -6.47
CA GLU A 77 -2.90 -6.47 -7.69
C GLU A 77 -2.34 -5.65 -8.85
N ILE A 78 -2.74 -4.39 -8.95
CA ILE A 78 -2.27 -3.46 -9.99
C ILE A 78 -0.78 -3.15 -9.79
N GLU A 79 -0.36 -2.87 -8.56
CA GLU A 79 1.06 -2.66 -8.23
C GLU A 79 1.86 -3.92 -8.57
N TRP A 80 1.38 -5.10 -8.19
CA TRP A 80 2.05 -6.37 -8.46
C TRP A 80 2.27 -6.63 -9.96
N GLN A 81 1.24 -6.41 -10.77
CA GLN A 81 1.34 -6.56 -12.22
C GLN A 81 2.35 -5.57 -12.80
N SER A 82 2.33 -4.32 -12.33
CA SER A 82 3.27 -3.28 -12.76
C SER A 82 4.71 -3.63 -12.39
N LEU A 83 4.96 -4.09 -11.16
CA LEU A 83 6.30 -4.52 -10.73
C LEU A 83 6.81 -5.70 -11.56
N ARG A 84 5.95 -6.69 -11.86
CA ARG A 84 6.32 -7.82 -12.73
C ARG A 84 6.67 -7.37 -14.15
N LEU A 85 5.89 -6.46 -14.73
CA LEU A 85 6.14 -5.93 -16.07
C LEU A 85 7.47 -5.15 -16.15
N VAL A 86 7.78 -4.36 -15.12
CA VAL A 86 9.07 -3.66 -15.04
C VAL A 86 10.22 -4.65 -14.87
N ALA A 87 10.08 -5.63 -13.99
CA ALA A 87 11.11 -6.63 -13.71
C ALA A 87 11.49 -7.47 -14.94
N GLN A 88 10.53 -7.81 -15.80
CA GLN A 88 10.75 -8.57 -17.03
C GLN A 88 11.71 -7.91 -18.02
N ARG A 89 11.93 -6.60 -17.90
CA ARG A 89 12.85 -5.85 -18.79
C ARG A 89 14.31 -5.94 -18.33
N ASN A 90 14.57 -6.51 -17.16
CA ASN A 90 15.91 -6.69 -16.61
C ASN A 90 16.54 -8.00 -17.08
N GLN A 91 17.87 -8.08 -17.11
CA GLN A 91 18.63 -9.29 -17.41
C GLN A 91 18.37 -10.41 -16.38
N ASN A 92 18.06 -10.04 -15.13
CA ASN A 92 17.65 -10.97 -14.09
C ASN A 92 16.26 -10.59 -13.51
N PRO A 93 15.15 -11.00 -14.15
CA PRO A 93 13.81 -10.58 -13.76
C PRO A 93 13.41 -10.98 -12.33
N ALA A 94 13.84 -12.15 -11.85
CA ALA A 94 13.48 -12.63 -10.51
C ALA A 94 14.16 -11.80 -9.41
N GLN A 95 15.43 -11.46 -9.62
CA GLN A 95 16.17 -10.58 -8.71
C GLN A 95 15.62 -9.16 -8.76
N GLU A 96 15.30 -8.64 -9.95
CA GLU A 96 14.73 -7.29 -10.09
C GLU A 96 13.35 -7.18 -9.43
N LEU A 97 12.49 -8.20 -9.57
CA LEU A 97 11.20 -8.22 -8.90
C LEU A 97 11.36 -8.18 -7.38
N THR A 98 12.32 -8.94 -6.86
CA THR A 98 12.65 -8.95 -5.42
C THR A 98 13.08 -7.55 -4.94
N ARG A 99 13.99 -6.90 -5.70
CA ARG A 99 14.44 -5.53 -5.41
C ARG A 99 13.29 -4.54 -5.39
N LEU A 100 12.45 -4.56 -6.42
CA LEU A 100 11.31 -3.64 -6.58
C LEU A 100 10.28 -3.81 -5.45
N VAL A 101 9.98 -5.05 -5.08
CA VAL A 101 9.05 -5.34 -3.98
C VAL A 101 9.64 -4.91 -2.64
N SER A 102 10.95 -5.10 -2.42
CA SER A 102 11.64 -4.58 -1.24
C SER A 102 11.60 -3.06 -1.18
N ASN A 103 11.82 -2.37 -2.29
CA ASN A 103 11.70 -0.90 -2.38
C ASN A 103 10.26 -0.46 -2.08
N MET A 104 9.25 -1.11 -2.66
CA MET A 104 7.84 -0.78 -2.42
C MET A 104 7.48 -0.92 -0.94
N ARG A 105 7.91 -1.99 -0.26
CA ARG A 105 7.69 -2.17 1.19
C ARG A 105 8.30 -1.00 1.97
N PHE A 106 9.56 -0.69 1.71
CA PHE A 106 10.29 0.38 2.40
C PHE A 106 9.60 1.74 2.21
N ASN A 107 9.24 2.09 0.97
CA ASN A 107 8.57 3.35 0.66
C ASN A 107 7.22 3.46 1.37
N LYS A 108 6.38 2.42 1.32
CA LYS A 108 5.09 2.43 2.02
C LYS A 108 5.28 2.61 3.53
N GLN A 109 6.26 1.93 4.13
CA GLN A 109 6.55 2.10 5.55
C GLN A 109 7.06 3.50 5.88
N MET A 110 7.88 4.11 5.02
CA MET A 110 8.33 5.49 5.17
C MET A 110 7.16 6.48 5.06
N GLU A 111 6.26 6.30 4.09
CA GLU A 111 5.04 7.11 3.93
C GLU A 111 4.13 7.01 5.15
N ILE A 112 3.93 5.80 5.68
CA ILE A 112 3.16 5.59 6.91
C ILE A 112 3.82 6.35 8.06
N TRP A 113 5.13 6.22 8.26
CA TRP A 113 5.84 6.94 9.32
C TRP A 113 5.72 8.47 9.18
N GLN A 114 5.81 9.00 7.95
CA GLN A 114 5.62 10.43 7.67
C GLN A 114 4.18 10.87 7.97
N SER A 115 3.18 10.05 7.64
CA SER A 115 1.76 10.35 7.92
C SER A 115 1.45 10.42 9.42
N LEU A 116 2.22 9.69 10.24
CA LEU A 116 2.08 9.71 11.71
C LEU A 116 2.62 10.99 12.36
N ALA A 117 3.23 11.91 11.60
CA ALA A 117 3.88 13.09 12.17
C ALA A 117 2.96 14.00 13.00
N ASN A 118 1.70 14.11 12.58
CA ASN A 118 0.68 14.90 13.27
C ASN A 118 -0.27 14.04 14.12
N SER A 119 0.03 12.75 14.28
CA SER A 119 -0.82 11.82 15.03
C SER A 119 -0.51 11.86 16.53
N ALA A 120 -1.51 11.51 17.35
CA ALA A 120 -1.31 11.30 18.78
C ALA A 120 -0.50 10.04 19.09
N ASP A 121 -0.32 9.14 18.12
CA ASP A 121 0.35 7.85 18.31
C ASP A 121 1.86 7.94 18.09
N GLN A 122 2.52 8.67 19.01
CA GLN A 122 3.98 8.79 19.01
C GLN A 122 4.68 7.46 19.29
N THR A 123 4.02 6.53 20.00
CA THR A 123 4.56 5.20 20.28
C THR A 123 4.69 4.40 18.99
N GLN A 124 3.62 4.33 18.18
CA GLN A 124 3.64 3.66 16.88
C GLN A 124 4.65 4.32 15.94
N ARG A 125 4.72 5.66 15.93
CA ARG A 125 5.69 6.39 15.12
C ARG A 125 7.12 6.02 15.45
N HIS A 126 7.49 6.03 16.73
CA HIS A 126 8.84 5.67 17.16
C HIS A 126 9.15 4.18 16.95
N ALA A 127 8.17 3.29 17.11
CA ALA A 127 8.35 1.86 16.82
C ALA A 127 8.68 1.64 15.34
N LEU A 128 7.90 2.25 14.43
CA LEU A 128 8.12 2.19 13.00
C LEU A 128 9.47 2.83 12.60
N ALA A 129 9.85 3.95 13.22
CA ALA A 129 11.13 4.59 12.95
C ALA A 129 12.33 3.69 13.30
N ASN A 130 12.28 3.02 14.46
CA ASN A 130 13.32 2.07 14.86
C ASN A 130 13.41 0.88 13.90
N GLN A 131 12.27 0.38 13.41
CA GLN A 131 12.28 -0.67 12.40
C GLN A 131 12.87 -0.20 11.08
N LEU A 132 12.45 0.96 10.58
CA LEU A 132 12.98 1.52 9.33
C LEU A 132 14.51 1.65 9.42
N LEU A 133 15.05 2.14 10.55
CA LEU A 133 16.50 2.19 10.79
C LEU A 133 17.16 0.80 10.75
N ASN A 134 16.47 -0.24 11.23
CA ASN A 134 16.98 -1.61 11.17
C ASN A 134 16.92 -2.23 9.77
N ASP A 135 15.95 -1.83 8.96
CA ASP A 135 15.72 -2.36 7.60
C ASP A 135 16.63 -1.66 6.56
N ILE A 136 17.08 -0.42 6.81
CA ILE A 136 17.90 0.37 5.88
C ILE A 136 19.15 -0.38 5.36
N PRO A 137 19.97 -1.05 6.19
CA PRO A 137 21.13 -1.79 5.69
C PRO A 137 20.77 -2.87 4.66
N ASN A 138 19.67 -3.60 4.89
CA ASN A 138 19.18 -4.58 3.93
C ASN A 138 18.63 -3.91 2.67
N ALA A 139 17.92 -2.78 2.81
CA ALA A 139 17.41 -2.01 1.68
C ALA A 139 18.55 -1.51 0.77
N VAL A 140 19.67 -1.05 1.35
CA VAL A 140 20.87 -0.67 0.59
C VAL A 140 21.53 -1.89 -0.05
N SER A 141 21.72 -2.98 0.70
CA SER A 141 22.34 -4.21 0.19
C SER A 141 21.55 -4.80 -0.99
N ASN A 142 20.23 -4.71 -0.95
CA ASN A 142 19.35 -5.19 -2.00
C ASN A 142 19.13 -4.17 -3.13
N GLN A 143 19.79 -3.00 -3.09
CA GLN A 143 19.61 -1.92 -4.06
C GLN A 143 18.15 -1.42 -4.15
N ALA A 144 17.41 -1.57 -3.05
CA ALA A 144 16.09 -1.00 -2.91
C ALA A 144 16.17 0.51 -2.78
N ILE A 145 17.13 1.03 -2.01
CA ILE A 145 17.47 2.45 -1.93
C ILE A 145 18.97 2.64 -2.12
N ASP A 146 19.38 3.82 -2.58
CA ASP A 146 20.80 4.16 -2.65
C ASP A 146 21.35 4.66 -1.30
N GLN A 147 22.68 4.81 -1.21
CA GLN A 147 23.33 5.24 0.04
C GLN A 147 22.98 6.68 0.45
N ILE A 148 22.75 7.58 -0.52
CA ILE A 148 22.44 8.99 -0.23
C ILE A 148 21.02 9.09 0.34
N GLU A 149 20.07 8.39 -0.27
CA GLU A 149 18.71 8.26 0.23
C GLU A 149 18.70 7.61 1.61
N ALA A 150 19.46 6.52 1.81
CA ALA A 150 19.58 5.87 3.10
C ALA A 150 20.10 6.80 4.20
N GLN A 151 21.15 7.61 3.92
CA GLN A 151 21.66 8.59 4.88
C GLN A 151 20.62 9.65 5.24
N ARG A 152 19.89 10.16 4.25
CA ARG A 152 18.81 11.13 4.46
C ARG A 152 17.74 10.53 5.36
N SER A 153 17.26 9.32 5.06
CA SER A 153 16.28 8.61 5.88
C SER A 153 16.80 8.37 7.30
N GLN A 154 18.04 7.92 7.48
CA GLN A 154 18.64 7.74 8.80
C GLN A 154 18.63 9.05 9.62
N SER A 155 18.99 10.18 8.99
CA SER A 155 18.98 11.49 9.64
C SER A 155 17.57 11.90 10.08
N GLU A 156 16.58 11.76 9.19
CA GLU A 156 15.17 12.09 9.48
C GLU A 156 14.62 11.24 10.64
N LEU A 157 14.82 9.91 10.57
CA LEU A 157 14.33 8.97 11.56
C LEU A 157 15.00 9.17 12.93
N VAL A 158 16.32 9.38 12.98
CA VAL A 158 17.02 9.61 14.25
C VAL A 158 16.65 10.97 14.85
N THR A 159 16.36 11.97 14.02
CA THR A 159 15.92 13.29 14.50
C THR A 159 14.57 13.22 15.23
N ASP A 160 13.66 12.39 14.73
CA ASP A 160 12.37 12.11 15.38
C ASP A 160 12.56 11.38 16.72
N LEU A 161 13.46 10.38 16.75
CA LEU A 161 13.70 9.55 17.93
C LEU A 161 14.50 10.24 19.05
N ILE A 162 15.41 11.17 18.72
CA ILE A 162 16.41 11.68 19.66
C ILE A 162 16.43 13.21 19.69
N LYS A 163 15.97 13.76 20.83
CA LYS A 163 15.95 15.21 21.08
C LYS A 163 17.34 15.79 21.30
N ASP A 164 18.17 15.12 22.10
CA ASP A 164 19.51 15.60 22.45
C ASP A 164 20.43 15.66 21.21
N PRO A 165 20.99 16.83 20.85
CA PRO A 165 21.79 16.99 19.63
C PRO A 165 23.06 16.14 19.58
N ASN A 166 23.74 15.96 20.72
CA ASN A 166 25.00 15.21 20.78
C ASN A 166 24.74 13.70 20.59
N THR A 167 23.74 13.19 21.30
CA THR A 167 23.28 11.80 21.17
C THR A 167 22.78 11.52 19.76
N ARG A 168 22.04 12.45 19.16
CA ARG A 168 21.56 12.35 17.76
C ARG A 168 22.72 12.26 16.78
N LYS A 169 23.70 13.17 16.86
CA LYS A 169 24.89 13.16 15.97
C LYS A 169 25.63 11.82 16.05
N ASN A 170 25.85 11.33 17.28
CA ASN A 170 26.51 10.05 17.50
C ASN A 170 25.72 8.87 16.94
N ARG A 171 24.39 8.89 17.06
CA ARG A 171 23.53 7.84 16.50
C ARG A 171 23.56 7.87 14.96
N ILE A 172 23.43 9.03 14.33
CA ILE A 172 23.50 9.17 12.87
C ILE A 172 24.83 8.62 12.34
N ALA A 173 25.95 8.95 12.98
CA ALA A 173 27.27 8.43 12.59
C ALA A 173 27.32 6.89 12.67
N LYS A 174 26.76 6.29 13.74
CA LYS A 174 26.67 4.83 13.87
C LYS A 174 25.80 4.19 12.78
N GLU A 175 24.68 4.81 12.43
CA GLU A 175 23.80 4.32 11.36
C GLU A 175 24.47 4.41 9.98
N ALA A 176 25.23 5.48 9.71
CA ALA A 176 25.98 5.64 8.46
C ALA A 176 27.03 4.53 8.26
N LEU A 177 27.70 4.10 9.34
CA LEU A 177 28.64 2.97 9.29
C LEU A 177 27.95 1.65 8.89
N ARG A 178 26.69 1.44 9.26
CA ARG A 178 25.93 0.21 8.93
C ARG A 178 25.63 0.06 7.44
N ILE A 179 25.66 1.15 6.68
CA ILE A 179 25.45 1.16 5.22
C ILE A 179 26.77 1.32 4.43
N GLY A 180 27.91 1.20 5.11
CA GLY A 180 29.24 1.25 4.48
C GLY A 180 29.77 2.64 4.18
N VAL A 181 29.15 3.71 4.71
CA VAL A 181 29.69 5.06 4.60
C VAL A 181 30.84 5.20 5.59
N LYS A 182 32.05 5.38 5.06
CA LYS A 182 33.21 5.74 5.87
C LYS A 182 33.17 7.25 6.12
N LEU A 183 33.06 7.63 7.38
CA LEU A 183 33.37 9.00 7.78
C LEU A 183 34.90 9.08 7.82
N ASP A 184 35.51 9.62 6.77
CA ASP A 184 36.92 9.99 6.83
C ASP A 184 37.05 11.12 7.85
N ILE A 185 37.33 10.75 9.09
CA ILE A 185 37.77 11.69 10.12
C ILE A 185 39.19 12.07 9.70
N GLN A 186 39.32 13.14 8.91
CA GLN A 186 40.60 13.83 8.83
C GLN A 186 40.89 14.37 10.23
N GLU A 187 41.73 13.66 10.98
CA GLU A 187 42.48 14.28 12.07
C GLU A 187 43.27 15.43 11.45
N SER A 188 42.86 16.67 11.73
CA SER A 188 43.71 17.82 11.41
C SER A 188 44.98 17.71 12.25
N PRO A 189 46.16 17.88 11.64
CA PRO A 189 47.44 17.81 12.34
C PRO A 189 47.60 18.90 13.41
#